data_AF-A0A1B9MIL2-F1
#
_entry.id   AF-A0A1B9MIL2-F1
#
_cell.length_a   1.000
_cell.length_b   1.000
_cell.length_c   1.000
_cell.angle_alpha   90.00
_cell.angle_beta   90.00
_cell.angle_gamma   90.00
#
_symmetry.space_group_name_H-M   'P 1'
#
loop_
_entity.id
_entity.type
_entity.pdbx_description
1 polymer ?
#
loop_
_entity_poly.entity_id
_entity_poly.type
_entity_poly.pdbx_seq_one_letter_code
_entity_poly.pdbx_strand_id
1 'polypeptide(L)'
;MKIKIESHYVDIFGIYWAKSLNTNTIGTYLCALPLGNGGMTVFCIDHENKNNKNNIEIIDSKINWSSIYYHNSNIQGIYHHSLIEENLLDDILEYDKDAYERFLEIIKEEGLVDSEFY
;
A
#
# COMPACT_ATOMS: atom_id res chain seq x y z
N MET A 1 -2.97 -8.77 3.49
CA MET A 1 -2.29 -8.14 4.66
C MET A 1 -3.14 -6.97 5.11
N LYS A 2 -3.33 -6.82 6.42
CA LYS A 2 -4.20 -5.79 7.00
C LYS A 2 -3.53 -5.10 8.17
N ILE A 3 -3.64 -3.79 8.21
CA ILE A 3 -3.20 -2.98 9.34
C ILE A 3 -4.38 -2.25 9.97
N LYS A 4 -4.19 -1.80 11.20
CA LYS A 4 -5.07 -0.88 11.89
C LYS A 4 -4.32 0.40 12.19
N ILE A 5 -4.95 1.53 11.88
CA ILE A 5 -4.45 2.86 12.16
C ILE A 5 -5.53 3.57 12.95
N GLU A 6 -5.22 3.92 14.21
CA GLU A 6 -6.20 4.42 15.17
C GLU A 6 -7.40 3.47 15.31
N SER A 7 -8.55 3.81 14.72
CA SER A 7 -9.78 2.99 14.71
C SER A 7 -10.13 2.40 13.35
N HIS A 8 -9.32 2.61 12.31
CA HIS A 8 -9.60 2.19 10.95
C HIS A 8 -8.76 0.97 10.55
N TYR A 9 -9.38 0.03 9.86
CA TYR A 9 -8.70 -1.13 9.27
C TYR A 9 -8.47 -0.86 7.79
N VAL A 10 -7.25 -1.12 7.33
CA VAL A 10 -6.85 -0.84 5.94
C VAL A 10 -6.09 -2.02 5.37
N ASP A 11 -6.44 -2.40 4.15
CA ASP A 11 -5.78 -3.44 3.38
C ASP A 11 -4.53 -2.89 2.68
N ILE A 12 -3.49 -3.73 2.64
CA ILE A 12 -2.17 -3.40 2.08
C ILE A 12 -1.97 -4.16 0.77
N PHE A 13 -1.58 -3.41 -0.27
CA PHE A 13 -1.35 -3.91 -1.64
C PHE A 13 0.05 -3.61 -2.17
N GLY A 14 0.92 -3.04 -1.34
CA GLY A 14 2.33 -2.88 -1.66
C GLY A 14 3.16 -2.69 -0.40
N ILE A 15 4.41 -3.16 -0.44
CA ILE A 15 5.40 -2.94 0.59
C ILE A 15 6.70 -2.58 -0.11
N TYR A 16 7.31 -1.47 0.27
CA TYR A 16 8.60 -1.08 -0.27
C TYR A 16 9.56 -0.57 0.78
N TRP A 17 10.83 -0.63 0.43
CA TRP A 17 11.90 -0.21 1.31
C TRP A 17 12.61 0.96 0.65
N ALA A 18 12.67 2.06 1.39
CA ALA A 18 13.36 3.25 0.95
C ALA A 18 14.11 3.87 2.12
N LYS A 19 15.11 4.66 1.79
CA LYS A 19 15.84 5.41 2.80
C LYS A 19 14.93 6.48 3.40
N SER A 20 14.76 6.45 4.72
CA SER A 20 14.03 7.46 5.46
C SER A 20 14.76 8.80 5.38
N LEU A 21 14.02 9.85 5.05
CA LEU A 21 14.54 11.22 4.94
C LEU A 21 15.01 11.77 6.29
N ASN A 22 14.52 11.21 7.41
CA ASN A 22 14.73 11.77 8.75
C ASN A 22 15.81 11.04 9.55
N THR A 23 16.04 9.76 9.29
CA THR A 23 16.80 8.86 10.19
C THR A 23 18.01 8.21 9.51
N ASN A 24 18.24 8.46 8.22
CA ASN A 24 19.33 7.83 7.43
C ASN A 24 19.28 6.29 7.43
N THR A 25 18.18 5.70 7.91
CA THR A 25 17.88 4.26 7.93
C THR A 25 16.98 3.88 6.78
N ILE A 26 16.78 2.57 6.57
CA ILE A 26 15.80 2.05 5.61
C ILE A 26 14.47 1.88 6.35
N GLY A 27 13.45 2.62 5.92
CA GLY A 27 12.08 2.47 6.40
C GLY A 27 11.33 1.40 5.62
N THR A 28 10.33 0.78 6.25
CA THR A 28 9.35 -0.07 5.57
C THR A 28 8.11 0.76 5.29
N TYR A 29 7.71 0.85 4.04
CA TYR A 29 6.58 1.66 3.59
C TYR A 29 5.48 0.74 3.09
N LEU A 30 4.27 0.93 3.62
CA LEU A 30 3.09 0.14 3.29
C LEU A 30 2.17 0.97 2.39
N CYS A 31 1.90 0.47 1.19
CA CYS A 31 0.94 1.04 0.27
C CYS A 31 -0.45 0.49 0.62
N ALA A 32 -1.24 1.36 1.24
CA ALA A 32 -2.55 1.06 1.82
C ALA A 32 -3.66 1.70 1.00
N LEU A 33 -4.82 1.05 0.92
CA LEU A 33 -5.98 1.56 0.20
C LEU A 33 -7.12 1.89 1.19
N PRO A 34 -7.16 3.10 1.79
CA PRO A 34 -8.25 3.47 2.67
C PRO A 34 -9.55 3.66 1.88
N LEU A 35 -10.67 3.26 2.47
CA LEU A 35 -12.00 3.40 1.87
C LEU A 35 -12.28 4.87 1.50
N GLY A 36 -12.76 5.11 0.28
CA GLY A 36 -13.15 6.44 -0.20
C GLY A 36 -12.03 7.47 -0.39
N ASN A 37 -10.76 7.06 -0.30
CA ASN A 37 -9.62 7.99 -0.35
C ASN A 37 -9.19 8.37 -1.78
N GLY A 38 -9.74 7.70 -2.80
CA GLY A 38 -9.49 8.02 -4.22
C GLY A 38 -8.07 7.69 -4.72
N GLY A 39 -7.29 6.97 -3.93
CA GLY A 39 -5.90 6.64 -4.22
C GLY A 39 -5.24 5.87 -3.09
N MET A 40 -3.99 5.48 -3.30
CA MET A 40 -3.22 4.68 -2.34
C MET A 40 -2.42 5.59 -1.41
N THR A 41 -2.57 5.38 -0.11
CA THR A 41 -1.81 6.10 0.92
C THR A 41 -0.62 5.28 1.37
N VAL A 42 0.52 5.94 1.58
CA VAL A 42 1.72 5.28 2.08
C VAL A 42 1.90 5.54 3.58
N PHE A 43 2.04 4.46 4.34
CA PHE A 43 2.36 4.49 5.76
C PHE A 43 3.77 3.96 6.02
N CYS A 44 4.57 4.70 6.79
CA CYS A 44 5.92 4.26 7.15
C CYS A 44 5.92 3.56 8.51
N ILE A 45 6.47 2.36 8.55
CA ILE A 45 6.90 1.66 9.77
C ILE A 45 8.42 1.89 9.88
N ASP A 46 8.80 3.01 10.49
CA ASP A 46 10.18 3.28 10.91
C ASP A 46 10.22 3.20 12.44
N HIS A 47 10.89 2.16 12.96
CA HIS A 47 11.04 1.91 14.39
C HIS A 47 12.00 2.90 15.08
N GLU A 48 12.85 3.59 14.32
CA GLU A 48 13.78 4.59 14.87
C GLU A 48 13.19 6.00 14.87
N ASN A 49 12.15 6.23 14.06
CA ASN A 49 11.44 7.50 14.04
C ASN A 49 10.50 7.63 15.25
N LYS A 50 11.03 8.13 16.37
CA LYS A 50 10.25 8.43 17.59
C LYS A 50 9.09 9.42 17.40
N ASN A 51 9.02 10.10 16.24
CA ASN A 51 7.92 10.99 15.87
C ASN A 51 6.88 10.31 14.97
N ASN A 52 6.96 8.99 14.76
CA ASN A 52 5.97 8.25 14.00
C ASN A 52 4.65 8.24 14.77
N LYS A 53 3.79 9.22 14.47
CA LYS A 53 2.47 9.39 15.08
C LYS A 53 1.46 8.34 14.61
N ASN A 54 1.78 7.62 13.55
CA ASN A 54 0.91 6.58 13.02
C ASN A 54 1.07 5.36 13.90
N ASN A 55 0.17 5.21 14.88
CA ASN A 55 0.06 4.01 15.71
C ASN A 55 -0.48 2.87 14.83
N ILE A 56 0.41 2.31 14.01
CA ILE A 56 0.12 1.23 13.08
C ILE A 56 0.24 -0.10 13.83
N GLU A 57 -0.85 -0.84 13.87
CA GLU A 57 -0.90 -2.20 14.38
C GLU A 57 -1.08 -3.16 13.20
N ILE A 58 -0.24 -4.21 13.11
CA ILE A 58 -0.40 -5.26 12.10
C ILE A 58 -1.47 -6.24 12.60
N ILE A 59 -2.60 -6.31 11.91
CA ILE A 59 -3.74 -7.16 12.28
C ILE A 59 -3.67 -8.51 11.57
N ASP A 60 -3.25 -8.50 10.30
CA ASP A 60 -2.94 -9.71 9.54
C ASP A 60 -1.67 -9.48 8.73
N SER A 61 -0.63 -10.27 9.03
CA SER A 61 0.67 -10.20 8.38
C SER A 61 0.76 -10.97 7.07
N LYS A 62 -0.27 -11.74 6.69
CA LYS A 62 -0.24 -12.56 5.47
C LYS A 62 -0.50 -11.73 4.22
N ILE A 63 0.33 -11.90 3.20
CA ILE A 63 0.06 -11.45 1.84
C ILE A 63 -0.70 -12.59 1.15
N ASN A 64 -1.95 -12.33 0.79
CA ASN A 64 -2.90 -13.29 0.23
C ASN A 64 -3.27 -12.96 -1.22
N TRP A 65 -2.48 -12.10 -1.88
CA TRP A 65 -2.63 -11.68 -3.26
C TRP A 65 -1.40 -12.03 -4.10
N SER A 66 -1.58 -12.13 -5.41
CA SER A 66 -0.48 -12.39 -6.35
C SER A 66 0.48 -11.21 -6.38
N SER A 67 1.76 -11.47 -6.09
CA SER A 67 2.76 -10.42 -5.86
C SER A 67 3.87 -10.43 -6.90
N ILE A 68 4.32 -9.23 -7.26
CA ILE A 68 5.51 -9.00 -8.09
C ILE A 68 6.55 -8.26 -7.24
N TYR A 69 7.75 -8.82 -7.19
CA TYR A 69 8.91 -8.06 -6.75
C TYR A 69 9.31 -7.09 -7.87
N TYR A 70 9.22 -5.79 -7.58
CA TYR A 70 9.56 -4.73 -8.50
C TYR A 70 10.75 -3.94 -7.97
N HIS A 71 11.72 -3.70 -8.85
CA HIS A 71 12.93 -2.97 -8.52
C HIS A 71 13.28 -2.02 -9.66
N ASN A 72 13.16 -0.72 -9.40
CA ASN A 72 13.66 0.35 -10.25
C ASN A 72 14.53 1.31 -9.41
N SER A 73 15.08 2.36 -10.06
CA SER A 73 16.06 3.27 -9.45
C SER A 73 15.64 3.92 -8.12
N ASN A 74 14.34 4.00 -7.81
CA ASN A 74 13.82 4.65 -6.59
C ASN A 74 12.84 3.79 -5.78
N ILE A 75 12.41 2.65 -6.32
CA ILE A 75 11.31 1.87 -5.78
C ILE A 75 11.73 0.40 -5.77
N GLN A 76 11.98 -0.13 -4.58
CA GLN A 76 12.30 -1.55 -4.35
C GLN A 76 11.26 -2.13 -3.40
N GLY A 77 10.43 -3.03 -3.90
CA GLY A 77 9.32 -3.54 -3.11
C GLY A 77 8.62 -4.75 -3.70
N ILE A 78 7.62 -5.21 -2.97
CA ILE A 78 6.64 -6.20 -3.43
C ILE A 78 5.30 -5.49 -3.58
N TYR A 79 4.64 -5.72 -4.71
CA TYR A 79 3.40 -5.05 -5.07
C TYR A 79 2.39 -6.04 -5.58
N HIS A 80 1.11 -5.73 -5.42
CA HIS A 80 0.04 -6.42 -6.13
C HIS A 80 0.38 -6.46 -7.62
N HIS A 81 0.26 -7.63 -8.25
CA HIS A 81 0.75 -7.84 -9.61
C HIS A 81 0.20 -6.81 -10.60
N SER A 82 -1.10 -6.49 -10.52
CA SER A 82 -1.74 -5.52 -11.42
C SER A 82 -1.18 -4.10 -11.31
N LEU A 83 -0.65 -3.68 -10.14
CA LEU A 83 -0.01 -2.37 -10.00
C LEU A 83 1.21 -2.23 -10.93
N ILE A 84 1.87 -3.35 -11.23
CA ILE A 84 3.06 -3.39 -12.08
C ILE A 84 2.69 -3.76 -13.51
N GLU A 85 1.93 -4.84 -13.71
CA GLU A 85 1.59 -5.35 -15.05
C GLU A 85 0.73 -4.38 -15.85
N GLU A 86 -0.16 -3.64 -15.18
CA GLU A 86 -1.01 -2.62 -15.81
C GLU A 86 -0.44 -1.19 -15.67
N ASN A 87 0.77 -1.03 -15.13
CA ASN A 87 1.43 0.27 -14.88
C ASN A 87 0.61 1.25 -14.02
N LEU A 88 -0.15 0.76 -13.04
CA LEU A 88 -1.05 1.59 -12.22
C LEU A 88 -0.36 2.22 -10.99
N LEU A 89 0.83 1.74 -10.62
CA LEU A 89 1.46 2.10 -9.34
C LEU A 89 1.65 3.62 -9.17
N ASP A 90 2.26 4.29 -10.14
CA ASP A 90 2.56 5.72 -10.05
C ASP A 90 1.26 6.54 -10.06
N ASP A 91 0.35 6.25 -11.01
CA ASP A 91 -0.93 6.94 -11.16
C ASP A 91 -1.80 6.87 -9.89
N ILE A 92 -1.87 5.70 -9.24
CA ILE A 92 -2.65 5.53 -8.00
C ILE A 92 -2.01 6.25 -6.81
N LEU A 93 -0.68 6.32 -6.76
CA LEU A 93 0.03 7.11 -5.74
C LEU A 93 -0.17 8.61 -5.95
N GLU A 94 -0.43 9.03 -7.18
CA GLU A 94 -0.76 10.40 -7.58
C GLU A 94 -2.27 10.72 -7.51
N TYR A 95 -3.08 9.78 -6.98
CA TYR A 95 -4.54 9.92 -6.84
C TYR A 95 -5.26 10.10 -8.19
N ASP A 96 -4.73 9.48 -9.25
CA ASP A 96 -5.46 9.37 -10.50
C ASP A 96 -6.70 8.50 -10.33
N LYS A 97 -7.84 9.05 -10.76
CA LYS A 97 -9.14 8.43 -10.56
C LYS A 97 -9.31 7.18 -11.43
N ASP A 98 -8.86 7.21 -12.68
CA ASP A 98 -9.07 6.12 -13.63
C ASP A 98 -8.21 4.91 -13.20
N ALA A 99 -6.98 5.16 -12.76
CA ALA A 99 -6.11 4.13 -12.20
C ALA A 99 -6.67 3.54 -10.90
N TYR A 100 -7.22 4.37 -10.00
CA TYR A 100 -7.87 3.92 -8.78
C TYR A 100 -9.09 3.04 -9.06
N GLU A 101 -9.99 3.47 -9.97
CA GLU A 101 -11.17 2.70 -10.36
C GLU A 101 -10.77 1.37 -11.01
N ARG A 102 -9.75 1.37 -11.86
CA ARG A 102 -9.23 0.15 -12.50
C ARG A 102 -8.67 -0.83 -11.47
N PHE A 103 -7.86 -0.37 -10.53
CA PHE A 103 -7.32 -1.24 -9.50
C PHE A 103 -8.41 -1.78 -8.56
N LEU A 104 -9.41 -0.95 -8.24
CA LEU A 104 -10.55 -1.35 -7.43
C LEU A 104 -11.38 -2.45 -8.10
N GLU A 105 -11.59 -2.38 -9.42
CA GLU A 105 -12.24 -3.44 -10.19
C GLU A 105 -11.49 -4.77 -10.04
N ILE A 106 -10.17 -4.76 -10.23
CA ILE A 106 -9.33 -5.96 -10.16
C ILE A 106 -9.40 -6.61 -8.77
N ILE A 107 -9.19 -5.83 -7.69
CA ILE A 107 -9.19 -6.40 -6.33
C ILE A 107 -10.58 -6.88 -5.88
N LYS A 108 -11.66 -6.34 -6.47
CA LYS A 108 -13.03 -6.85 -6.28
C LYS A 108 -13.25 -8.16 -7.02
N GLU A 109 -12.81 -8.27 -8.27
CA GLU A 109 -12.88 -9.51 -9.05
C GLU A 109 -12.10 -10.65 -8.38
N GLU A 110 -10.98 -10.33 -7.73
CA GLU A 110 -10.18 -11.28 -6.96
C GLU A 110 -10.75 -11.59 -5.57
N GLY A 111 -11.80 -10.89 -5.13
CA GLY A 111 -12.40 -11.08 -3.81
C GLY A 111 -11.49 -10.68 -2.65
N LEU A 112 -10.54 -9.77 -2.88
CA LEU A 112 -9.64 -9.24 -1.86
C LEU A 112 -10.30 -8.17 -0.99
N VAL A 113 -11.36 -7.54 -1.50
CA VAL A 113 -12.21 -6.58 -0.79
C VAL A 113 -13.69 -6.91 -1.02
N ASP A 114 -14.56 -6.36 -0.20
CA ASP A 114 -16.01 -6.50 -0.37
C ASP A 114 -16.48 -5.87 -1.70
N SER A 115 -17.51 -6.44 -2.33
CA SER A 115 -18.05 -5.91 -3.58
C SER A 115 -18.58 -4.47 -3.46
N GLU A 116 -19.02 -4.10 -2.26
CA GLU A 116 -19.51 -2.76 -1.91
C GLU A 116 -18.40 -1.78 -1.51
N PHE A 117 -17.12 -2.18 -1.56
CA PHE A 117 -15.98 -1.32 -1.23
C PHE A 117 -15.95 -0.13 -2.21
N TYR A 118 -16.30 1.07 -1.74
CA TYR A 118 -16.32 2.32 -2.51
C TYR A 118 -16.07 3.53 -1.61
#